data_AF-F2UMA7-F1
#
_entry.id   AF-F2UMA7-F1
#
_cell.length_a   1.000
_cell.length_b   1.000
_cell.length_c   1.000
_cell.angle_alpha   90.00
_cell.angle_beta   90.00
_cell.angle_gamma   90.00
#
_symmetry.space_group_name_H-M   'P 1'
#
loop_
_entity.id
_entity.type
_entity.pdbx_description
1 polymer ?
#
loop_
_entity_poly.entity_id
_entity_poly.type
_entity_poly.pdbx_seq_one_letter_code
_entity_poly.pdbx_strand_id
1 'polypeptide(L)'
;MQGRSKTEMADIVPSVKKGGVSGHSVFKHKLVVALVGLPARGKTYIATKLAYYLNWIMVPTRVFNLGEYRRRKLGPESPAQFFHPDNFEGVRQRKVLARQAIEDVLQYLRNDGGVAIFDATNSTRERRMWLQRILNKAGVRVVFVESVCDDDQQIRNNIMDVKVRLPDYGALSVDAAVADFEERIKYYRMRYEPLSSEQDADCSFIKLVDVGRSVLLHRVQGYLQMRIARFLMSLHIKPRHIYITRHGESEFNTVGKIGGDSSLSPRGMEYAQRLKQFMDEQELPNLRVWCSSLKRTIQTAQNFDDVESWKALDELDAGLCDELTYKEVEEQFPDVYRDRATDKYWTRYPRGESYADVVQRLEPRILDLEQAQENVLVVCHQAVARCLLSYFQQKSDLASQLPYIKVDLHTVFKITPIPYGNLIEVFPLGIDAVSTYVPRIPTALLDSPAISTGGRGDDGGEPARSASSSSLQMKPSQVIVVSPAESAHMMHHVNPDSPVDIDKLFFGDDMEKEIESAKMKSTTDSDGFESASTLVSTHASQTPSQTASHRPSQQLAAESVLAGRYSPRATDAQKGGADDDGGDADDVDEDEDSPLTLKLRQGKE
;
A
#
# COMPACT_ATOMS: atom_id res chain seq x y z
N MET A 1 -41.72 -33.14 37.89
CA MET A 1 -40.24 -33.20 38.02
C MET A 1 -39.70 -31.84 37.62
N GLN A 2 -39.83 -30.79 38.45
CA GLN A 2 -38.96 -30.46 39.59
C GLN A 2 -37.46 -30.51 39.27
N GLY A 3 -36.85 -29.32 39.24
CA GLY A 3 -35.52 -29.06 39.78
C GLY A 3 -34.32 -29.55 38.98
N ARG A 4 -33.78 -28.69 38.11
CA ARG A 4 -32.32 -28.57 37.95
C ARG A 4 -31.94 -27.09 38.04
N SER A 5 -30.96 -26.80 38.88
CA SER A 5 -30.52 -25.45 39.23
C SER A 5 -29.78 -24.80 38.05
N LYS A 6 -29.75 -23.45 38.04
CA LYS A 6 -29.01 -22.63 37.06
C LYS A 6 -27.47 -22.80 37.14
N THR A 7 -26.97 -23.71 37.97
CA THR A 7 -25.54 -23.92 38.22
C THR A 7 -24.96 -25.09 37.42
N GLU A 8 -25.78 -25.94 36.78
CA GLU A 8 -25.31 -27.14 36.07
C GLU A 8 -25.13 -26.97 34.53
N MET A 9 -25.27 -25.76 33.98
CA MET A 9 -24.96 -25.50 32.55
C MET A 9 -23.57 -24.88 32.32
N ALA A 10 -22.75 -24.74 33.36
CA ALA A 10 -21.41 -24.15 33.27
C ALA A 10 -20.30 -25.14 32.82
N ASP A 11 -20.57 -26.45 32.81
CA ASP A 11 -19.52 -27.47 32.62
C ASP A 11 -19.44 -28.10 31.22
N ILE A 12 -19.97 -27.42 30.19
CA ILE A 12 -19.74 -27.83 28.79
C ILE A 12 -19.18 -26.64 28.00
N VAL A 13 -18.04 -26.12 28.43
CA VAL A 13 -17.15 -25.34 27.57
C VAL A 13 -15.79 -26.00 27.69
N PRO A 14 -15.21 -26.57 26.62
CA PRO A 14 -13.84 -27.05 26.68
C PRO A 14 -12.96 -25.86 27.06
N SER A 15 -12.31 -25.93 28.22
CA SER A 15 -11.21 -25.05 28.57
C SER A 15 -10.21 -25.09 27.41
N VAL A 16 -10.16 -24.00 26.64
CA VAL A 16 -9.13 -23.81 25.62
C VAL A 16 -7.84 -23.62 26.39
N LYS A 17 -7.15 -24.74 26.64
CA LYS A 17 -5.79 -24.74 27.17
C LYS A 17 -4.97 -23.78 26.32
N LYS A 18 -4.23 -22.89 27.01
CA LYS A 18 -3.21 -22.01 26.46
C LYS A 18 -2.32 -22.78 25.47
N GLY A 19 -2.67 -22.71 24.19
CA GLY A 19 -1.74 -22.95 23.11
C GLY A 19 -0.86 -21.72 23.03
N GLY A 20 0.22 -21.69 23.84
CA GLY A 20 1.38 -20.92 23.44
C GLY A 20 1.74 -21.39 22.04
N VAL A 21 1.54 -20.53 21.04
CA VAL A 21 1.89 -20.81 19.65
C VAL A 21 3.42 -20.83 19.61
N SER A 22 3.98 -21.99 19.96
CA SER A 22 5.34 -22.35 19.63
C SER A 22 5.40 -22.55 18.11
N GLY A 23 5.90 -21.53 17.41
CA GLY A 23 6.75 -21.64 16.22
C GLY A 23 6.32 -22.54 15.04
N HIS A 24 5.03 -22.83 14.86
CA HIS A 24 4.56 -23.49 13.63
C HIS A 24 4.12 -22.41 12.64
N SER A 25 4.93 -22.17 11.61
CA SER A 25 4.61 -21.29 10.47
C SER A 25 3.19 -21.57 9.97
N VAL A 26 2.26 -20.65 10.25
CA VAL A 26 0.84 -20.70 9.83
C VAL A 26 0.70 -20.90 8.32
N PHE A 27 1.72 -20.51 7.56
CA PHE A 27 1.82 -20.73 6.13
C PHE A 27 2.64 -21.98 5.83
N LYS A 28 1.97 -23.08 5.47
CA LYS A 28 2.61 -24.30 4.96
C LYS A 28 3.44 -24.06 3.69
N HIS A 29 3.11 -23.01 2.93
CA HIS A 29 3.80 -22.66 1.69
C HIS A 29 4.22 -21.19 1.69
N LYS A 30 5.52 -20.95 1.56
CA LYS A 30 6.12 -19.63 1.43
C LYS A 30 5.95 -19.10 0.00
N LEU A 31 5.89 -17.78 -0.14
CA LEU A 31 5.66 -17.11 -1.43
C LEU A 31 6.64 -15.95 -1.63
N VAL A 32 7.19 -15.84 -2.82
CA VAL A 32 7.86 -14.64 -3.31
C VAL A 32 6.99 -13.98 -4.38
N VAL A 33 6.70 -12.70 -4.20
CA VAL A 33 6.10 -11.84 -5.21
C VAL A 33 7.23 -11.06 -5.88
N ALA A 34 7.61 -11.45 -7.10
CA ALA A 34 8.70 -10.80 -7.83
C ALA A 34 8.15 -9.75 -8.80
N LEU A 35 8.46 -8.47 -8.55
CA LEU A 35 7.97 -7.41 -9.42
C LEU A 35 8.74 -7.39 -10.76
N VAL A 36 8.04 -7.06 -11.84
CA VAL A 36 8.59 -7.00 -13.21
C VAL A 36 8.16 -5.68 -13.86
N GLY A 37 9.04 -5.08 -14.65
CA GLY A 37 8.72 -3.94 -15.50
C GLY A 37 9.78 -2.85 -15.48
N LEU A 38 9.66 -1.90 -16.40
CA LEU A 38 10.59 -0.79 -16.56
C LEU A 38 10.60 0.15 -15.33
N PRO A 39 11.68 0.95 -15.12
CA PRO A 39 11.68 1.99 -14.10
C PRO A 39 10.51 2.98 -14.26
N ALA A 40 10.12 3.62 -13.16
CA ALA A 40 8.97 4.56 -13.09
C ALA A 40 7.59 4.00 -13.51
N ARG A 41 7.39 2.67 -13.42
CA ARG A 41 6.09 1.98 -13.66
C ARG A 41 5.32 1.61 -12.39
N GLY A 42 5.48 2.35 -11.30
CA GLY A 42 4.72 2.10 -10.07
C GLY A 42 5.06 0.81 -9.28
N LYS A 43 6.10 0.05 -9.65
CA LYS A 43 6.50 -1.19 -8.92
C LYS A 43 6.64 -1.00 -7.41
N THR A 44 7.45 -0.02 -6.98
CA THR A 44 7.65 0.25 -5.56
C THR A 44 6.33 0.64 -4.86
N TYR A 45 5.44 1.36 -5.56
CA TYR A 45 4.12 1.70 -5.01
C TYR A 45 3.28 0.44 -4.79
N ILE A 46 3.25 -0.46 -5.79
CA ILE A 46 2.60 -1.77 -5.69
C ILE A 46 3.20 -2.60 -4.55
N ALA A 47 4.54 -2.69 -4.45
CA ALA A 47 5.21 -3.42 -3.39
C ALA A 47 4.79 -2.93 -2.00
N THR A 48 4.83 -1.61 -1.81
CA THR A 48 4.51 -0.94 -0.55
C THR A 48 3.04 -1.15 -0.17
N LYS A 49 2.09 -0.86 -1.08
CA LYS A 49 0.65 -1.07 -0.84
C LYS A 49 0.31 -2.53 -0.57
N LEU A 50 0.88 -3.45 -1.36
CA LEU A 50 0.65 -4.88 -1.19
C LEU A 50 1.20 -5.39 0.14
N ALA A 51 2.39 -4.92 0.56
CA ALA A 51 2.94 -5.28 1.86
C ALA A 51 2.04 -4.80 3.01
N TYR A 52 1.49 -3.58 2.95
CA TYR A 52 0.58 -3.09 3.98
C TYR A 52 -0.71 -3.87 4.04
N TYR A 53 -1.33 -4.14 2.90
CA TYR A 53 -2.52 -4.96 2.84
C TYR A 53 -2.28 -6.36 3.41
N LEU A 54 -1.22 -7.05 2.96
CA LEU A 54 -0.93 -8.40 3.43
C LEU A 54 -0.62 -8.44 4.94
N ASN A 55 0.17 -7.51 5.47
CA ASN A 55 0.40 -7.43 6.92
C ASN A 55 -0.88 -7.08 7.68
N TRP A 56 -1.74 -6.23 7.13
CA TRP A 56 -3.02 -5.87 7.74
C TRP A 56 -3.96 -7.07 7.89
N ILE A 57 -4.03 -7.95 6.90
CA ILE A 57 -4.76 -9.23 6.99
C ILE A 57 -3.96 -10.34 7.70
N MET A 58 -2.94 -9.99 8.48
CA MET A 58 -2.11 -10.91 9.28
C MET A 58 -1.31 -11.94 8.45
N VAL A 59 -0.89 -11.57 7.24
CA VAL A 59 0.08 -12.31 6.43
C VAL A 59 1.45 -11.62 6.54
N PRO A 60 2.40 -12.17 7.33
CA PRO A 60 3.71 -11.56 7.53
C PRO A 60 4.41 -11.33 6.20
N THR A 61 4.62 -10.06 5.86
CA THR A 61 5.14 -9.66 4.55
C THR A 61 6.24 -8.61 4.67
N ARG A 62 7.32 -8.79 3.90
CA ARG A 62 8.42 -7.82 3.83
C ARG A 62 8.80 -7.49 2.38
N VAL A 63 9.13 -6.23 2.13
CA VAL A 63 9.67 -5.75 0.84
C VAL A 63 11.19 -5.79 0.86
N PHE A 64 11.77 -6.32 -0.22
CA PHE A 64 13.21 -6.36 -0.50
C PHE A 64 13.48 -5.54 -1.76
N ASN A 65 13.85 -4.27 -1.57
CA ASN A 65 14.06 -3.32 -2.67
C ASN A 65 15.52 -3.36 -3.16
N LEU A 66 15.75 -3.87 -4.36
CA LEU A 66 17.11 -4.02 -4.87
C LEU A 66 17.83 -2.68 -5.09
N GLY A 67 17.08 -1.59 -5.29
CA GLY A 67 17.63 -0.24 -5.35
C GLY A 67 18.22 0.22 -4.01
N GLU A 68 17.61 -0.15 -2.88
CA GLU A 68 18.14 0.14 -1.54
C GLU A 68 19.40 -0.67 -1.24
N TYR A 69 19.43 -1.94 -1.63
CA TYR A 69 20.64 -2.77 -1.54
C TYR A 69 21.80 -2.15 -2.30
N ARG A 70 21.54 -1.68 -3.54
CA ARG A 70 22.52 -0.98 -4.35
C ARG A 70 23.02 0.28 -3.65
N ARG A 71 22.11 1.16 -3.20
CA ARG A 71 22.49 2.41 -2.50
C ARG A 71 23.33 2.18 -1.26
N ARG A 72 22.96 1.18 -0.45
CA ARG A 72 23.67 0.86 0.80
C ARG A 72 25.08 0.31 0.56
N LYS A 73 25.29 -0.47 -0.51
CA LYS A 73 26.58 -1.11 -0.77
C LYS A 73 27.50 -0.33 -1.68
N LEU A 74 26.95 0.39 -2.66
CA LEU A 74 27.71 1.10 -3.70
C LEU A 74 27.65 2.63 -3.56
N GLY A 75 26.85 3.15 -2.62
CA GLY A 75 26.61 4.57 -2.46
C GLY A 75 25.37 5.05 -3.23
N PRO A 76 24.92 6.29 -2.93
CA PRO A 76 23.71 6.85 -3.52
C PRO A 76 23.86 7.15 -5.01
N GLU A 77 25.03 7.65 -5.43
CA GLU A 77 25.30 8.11 -6.79
C GLU A 77 25.39 6.92 -7.77
N SER A 78 24.47 6.85 -8.73
CA SER A 78 24.46 5.81 -9.75
C SER A 78 23.91 6.39 -11.06
N PRO A 79 24.78 7.00 -11.89
CA PRO A 79 24.34 7.62 -13.15
C PRO A 79 23.75 6.57 -14.10
N ALA A 80 23.00 7.01 -15.11
CA ALA A 80 22.38 6.16 -16.12
C ALA A 80 23.36 5.14 -16.71
N GLN A 81 24.61 5.56 -16.95
CA GLN A 81 25.69 4.73 -17.51
C GLN A 81 26.02 3.48 -16.66
N PHE A 82 25.74 3.51 -15.34
CA PHE A 82 25.84 2.32 -14.49
C PHE A 82 24.89 1.20 -14.95
N PHE A 83 23.75 1.57 -15.53
CA PHE A 83 22.71 0.66 -16.00
C PHE A 83 22.86 0.26 -17.46
N HIS A 84 23.84 0.84 -18.18
CA HIS A 84 24.10 0.54 -19.59
C HIS A 84 24.26 -0.98 -19.79
N PRO A 85 23.64 -1.58 -20.83
CA PRO A 85 23.71 -3.02 -21.09
C PRO A 85 25.15 -3.55 -21.22
N ASP A 86 26.04 -2.75 -21.80
CA ASP A 86 27.44 -3.12 -22.05
C ASP A 86 28.40 -2.72 -20.92
N ASN A 87 27.87 -2.17 -19.82
CA ASN A 87 28.65 -1.97 -18.60
C ASN A 87 28.74 -3.30 -17.84
N PHE A 88 29.70 -4.14 -18.20
CA PHE A 88 29.89 -5.47 -17.62
C PHE A 88 30.10 -5.44 -16.10
N GLU A 89 30.81 -4.43 -15.58
CA GLU A 89 31.01 -4.28 -14.13
C GLU A 89 29.69 -3.93 -13.43
N GLY A 90 28.92 -2.97 -13.96
CA GLY A 90 27.60 -2.63 -13.44
C GLY A 90 26.61 -3.79 -13.52
N VAL A 91 26.68 -4.63 -14.55
CA VAL A 91 25.91 -5.88 -14.65
C VAL A 91 26.35 -6.88 -13.57
N ARG A 92 27.66 -7.08 -13.38
CA ARG A 92 28.22 -7.98 -12.37
C ARG A 92 27.80 -7.57 -10.96
N GLN A 93 27.98 -6.29 -10.62
CA GLN A 93 27.60 -5.76 -9.31
C GLN A 93 26.09 -5.91 -9.05
N ARG A 94 25.23 -5.63 -10.04
CA ARG A 94 23.78 -5.87 -9.91
C ARG A 94 23.43 -7.36 -9.76
N LYS A 95 24.17 -8.28 -10.41
CA LYS A 95 24.00 -9.74 -10.22
C LYS A 95 24.34 -10.14 -8.77
N VAL A 96 25.46 -9.67 -8.23
CA VAL A 96 25.87 -9.93 -6.83
C VAL A 96 24.86 -9.38 -5.82
N LEU A 97 24.40 -8.14 -6.01
CA LEU A 97 23.40 -7.52 -5.13
C LEU A 97 22.07 -8.30 -5.12
N ALA A 98 21.63 -8.78 -6.27
CA ALA A 98 20.41 -9.57 -6.36
C ALA A 98 20.54 -10.92 -5.64
N ARG A 99 21.71 -11.56 -5.70
CA ARG A 99 22.00 -12.79 -4.96
C ARG A 99 21.90 -12.56 -3.45
N GLN A 100 22.53 -11.50 -2.95
CA GLN A 100 22.46 -11.13 -1.53
C GLN A 100 21.04 -10.78 -1.08
N ALA A 101 20.27 -10.10 -1.91
CA ALA A 101 18.88 -9.82 -1.59
C ALA A 101 18.04 -11.11 -1.53
N ILE A 102 18.33 -12.12 -2.36
CA ILE A 102 17.66 -13.43 -2.30
C ILE A 102 18.08 -14.24 -1.08
N GLU A 103 19.32 -14.13 -0.62
CA GLU A 103 19.78 -14.68 0.65
C GLU A 103 18.93 -14.17 1.82
N ASP A 104 18.76 -12.84 1.91
CA ASP A 104 17.96 -12.22 2.95
C ASP A 104 16.47 -12.58 2.84
N VAL A 105 15.94 -12.71 1.61
CA VAL A 105 14.58 -13.21 1.35
C VAL A 105 14.39 -14.61 1.92
N LEU A 106 15.30 -15.54 1.60
CA LEU A 106 15.20 -16.93 2.06
C LEU A 106 15.34 -17.01 3.58
N GLN A 107 16.22 -16.21 4.18
CA GLN A 107 16.36 -16.15 5.63
C GLN A 107 15.08 -15.63 6.30
N TYR A 108 14.50 -14.55 5.79
CA TYR A 108 13.23 -14.02 6.29
C TYR A 108 12.10 -15.06 6.21
N LEU A 109 11.99 -15.77 5.09
CA LEU A 109 10.94 -16.79 4.92
C LEU A 109 11.15 -18.01 5.84
N ARG A 110 12.38 -18.31 6.28
CA ARG A 110 12.63 -19.32 7.31
C ARG A 110 12.26 -18.84 8.72
N ASN A 111 12.51 -17.57 9.02
CA ASN A 111 12.26 -16.95 10.31
C ASN A 111 10.83 -16.35 10.37
N ASP A 112 9.82 -17.20 10.17
CA ASP A 112 8.38 -16.87 10.26
C ASP A 112 7.78 -15.94 9.20
N GLY A 113 8.57 -15.43 8.24
CA GLY A 113 8.03 -14.68 7.10
C GLY A 113 7.07 -15.51 6.24
N GLY A 114 5.93 -14.94 5.84
CA GLY A 114 4.96 -15.61 4.95
C GLY A 114 5.20 -15.29 3.48
N VAL A 115 5.36 -14.01 3.18
CA VAL A 115 5.52 -13.47 1.81
C VAL A 115 6.70 -12.52 1.74
N ALA A 116 7.57 -12.69 0.76
CA ALA A 116 8.61 -11.72 0.44
C ALA A 116 8.30 -11.04 -0.89
N ILE A 117 8.25 -9.71 -0.91
CA ILE A 117 8.07 -8.93 -2.14
C ILE A 117 9.44 -8.50 -2.63
N PHE A 118 9.88 -9.04 -3.77
CA PHE A 118 11.16 -8.73 -4.38
C PHE A 118 10.98 -7.60 -5.41
N ASP A 119 11.25 -6.35 -4.98
CA ASP A 119 11.11 -5.14 -5.79
C ASP A 119 12.39 -4.86 -6.59
N ALA A 120 12.37 -5.27 -7.86
CA ALA A 120 13.40 -5.00 -8.85
C ALA A 120 12.75 -4.88 -10.24
N THR A 121 13.53 -4.54 -11.27
CA THR A 121 13.00 -4.48 -12.65
C THR A 121 12.70 -5.85 -13.23
N ASN A 122 13.54 -6.85 -12.93
CA ASN A 122 13.41 -8.24 -13.42
C ASN A 122 13.00 -8.33 -14.91
N SER A 123 13.55 -7.42 -15.71
CA SER A 123 13.09 -7.09 -17.06
C SER A 123 13.50 -8.10 -18.12
N THR A 124 14.43 -9.01 -17.81
CA THR A 124 14.90 -10.06 -18.72
C THR A 124 14.35 -11.42 -18.32
N ARG A 125 14.12 -12.29 -19.29
CA ARG A 125 13.67 -13.67 -19.07
C ARG A 125 14.74 -14.49 -18.34
N GLU A 126 16.01 -14.31 -18.67
CA GLU A 126 17.16 -14.92 -17.97
C GLU A 126 17.06 -14.71 -16.45
N ARG A 127 16.82 -13.46 -16.02
CA ARG A 127 16.71 -13.11 -14.59
C ARG A 127 15.51 -13.78 -13.93
N ARG A 128 14.36 -13.82 -14.61
CA ARG A 128 13.13 -14.43 -14.07
C ARG A 128 13.28 -15.95 -13.93
N MET A 129 13.83 -16.62 -14.95
CA MET A 129 14.10 -18.05 -14.90
C MET A 129 15.10 -18.41 -13.78
N TRP A 130 16.15 -17.59 -13.61
CA TRP A 130 17.09 -17.73 -12.50
C TRP A 130 16.41 -17.62 -11.14
N LEU A 131 15.57 -16.59 -10.93
CA LEU A 131 14.79 -16.42 -9.70
C LEU A 131 13.89 -17.62 -9.42
N GLN A 132 13.10 -18.04 -10.42
CA GLN A 132 12.16 -19.15 -10.28
C GLN A 132 12.88 -20.47 -9.95
N ARG A 133 14.01 -20.77 -10.62
CA ARG A 133 14.79 -21.99 -10.36
C ARG A 133 15.31 -22.02 -8.92
N ILE A 134 15.94 -20.94 -8.45
CA ILE A 134 16.53 -20.90 -7.10
C ILE A 134 15.47 -20.99 -6.02
N LEU A 135 14.38 -20.23 -6.16
CA LEU A 135 13.30 -20.21 -5.17
C LEU A 135 12.55 -21.54 -5.13
N ASN A 136 12.29 -22.16 -6.30
CA ASN A 136 11.69 -23.49 -6.36
C ASN A 136 12.57 -24.58 -5.73
N LYS A 137 13.90 -24.54 -5.97
CA LYS A 137 14.85 -25.45 -5.30
C LYS A 137 14.82 -25.28 -3.77
N ALA A 138 14.56 -24.07 -3.29
CA ALA A 138 14.39 -23.78 -1.86
C ALA A 138 12.97 -24.09 -1.32
N GLY A 139 12.08 -24.66 -2.14
CA GLY A 139 10.70 -24.97 -1.76
C GLY A 139 9.78 -23.75 -1.65
N VAL A 140 10.17 -22.62 -2.23
CA VAL A 140 9.43 -21.35 -2.18
C VAL A 140 8.74 -21.10 -3.52
N ARG A 141 7.43 -20.82 -3.49
CA ARG A 141 6.67 -20.51 -4.71
C ARG A 141 6.94 -19.08 -5.17
N VAL A 142 6.85 -18.84 -6.47
CA VAL A 142 7.04 -17.50 -7.07
C VAL A 142 5.79 -17.12 -7.85
N VAL A 143 5.34 -15.88 -7.66
CA VAL A 143 4.40 -15.20 -8.56
C VAL A 143 5.06 -13.91 -9.06
N PHE A 144 5.06 -13.71 -10.37
CA PHE A 144 5.54 -12.46 -10.95
C PHE A 144 4.41 -11.45 -11.05
N VAL A 145 4.68 -10.19 -10.72
CA VAL A 145 3.73 -9.09 -10.90
C VAL A 145 4.36 -8.06 -11.82
N GLU A 146 3.92 -8.06 -13.08
CA GLU A 146 4.39 -7.12 -14.09
C GLU A 146 3.51 -5.86 -14.11
N SER A 147 4.14 -4.69 -14.04
CA SER A 147 3.48 -3.41 -14.24
C SER A 147 3.92 -2.81 -15.57
N VAL A 148 2.99 -2.73 -16.52
CA VAL A 148 3.15 -2.10 -17.83
C VAL A 148 2.33 -0.82 -17.86
N CYS A 149 2.95 0.27 -18.29
CA CYS A 149 2.30 1.56 -18.49
C CYS A 149 3.10 2.29 -19.57
N ASP A 150 2.44 2.69 -20.64
CA ASP A 150 3.05 3.40 -21.76
C ASP A 150 2.53 4.86 -21.86
N ASP A 151 1.83 5.34 -20.84
CA ASP A 151 1.41 6.73 -20.70
C ASP A 151 2.58 7.62 -20.27
N ASP A 152 3.13 8.38 -21.23
CA ASP A 152 4.28 9.28 -21.01
C ASP A 152 4.04 10.32 -19.91
N GLN A 153 2.80 10.81 -19.74
CA GLN A 153 2.50 11.79 -18.70
C GLN A 153 2.57 11.15 -17.32
N GLN A 154 2.02 9.95 -17.15
CA GLN A 154 2.11 9.20 -15.89
C GLN A 154 3.56 8.85 -15.56
N ILE A 155 4.35 8.47 -16.56
CA ILE A 155 5.77 8.15 -16.40
C ILE A 155 6.52 9.39 -15.93
N ARG A 156 6.29 10.53 -16.58
CA ARG A 156 6.91 11.81 -16.22
C ARG A 156 6.53 12.23 -14.80
N ASN A 157 5.26 12.14 -14.42
CA ASN A 157 4.79 12.43 -13.06
C ASN A 157 5.48 11.51 -12.04
N ASN A 158 5.55 10.20 -12.31
CA ASN A 158 6.25 9.25 -11.44
C ASN A 158 7.75 9.58 -11.28
N ILE A 159 8.40 10.11 -12.32
CA ILE A 159 9.79 10.57 -12.26
C ILE A 159 9.90 11.80 -11.37
N MET A 160 9.06 12.82 -11.60
CA MET A 160 9.09 14.11 -10.91
C MET A 160 8.69 14.03 -9.44
N ASP A 161 7.63 13.29 -9.13
CA ASP A 161 7.09 13.22 -7.77
C ASP A 161 7.96 12.37 -6.85
N VAL A 162 8.75 11.46 -7.43
CA VAL A 162 9.45 10.43 -6.67
C VAL A 162 10.92 10.33 -7.03
N LYS A 163 11.23 10.03 -8.30
CA LYS A 163 12.54 9.49 -8.67
C LYS A 163 13.63 10.55 -8.57
N VAL A 164 13.34 11.78 -8.96
CA VAL A 164 14.29 12.90 -8.84
C VAL A 164 14.55 13.32 -7.39
N ARG A 165 13.69 12.90 -6.45
CA ARG A 165 13.86 13.16 -5.01
C ARG A 165 14.64 12.06 -4.29
N LEU A 166 15.02 10.98 -5.01
CA LEU A 166 15.82 9.90 -4.42
C LEU A 166 17.26 10.36 -4.16
N PRO A 167 17.97 9.73 -3.20
CA PRO A 167 19.38 10.02 -2.94
C PRO A 167 20.28 9.90 -4.18
N ASP A 168 19.88 9.04 -5.13
CA ASP A 168 20.49 8.89 -6.46
C ASP A 168 20.76 10.22 -7.18
N TYR A 169 19.92 11.25 -6.94
CA TYR A 169 19.87 12.49 -7.70
C TYR A 169 20.09 13.74 -6.85
N GLY A 170 20.44 13.59 -5.57
CA GLY A 170 20.45 14.70 -4.61
C GLY A 170 21.39 15.87 -4.95
N ALA A 171 22.40 15.65 -5.79
CA ALA A 171 23.35 16.67 -6.23
C ALA A 171 23.02 17.31 -7.58
N LEU A 172 22.02 16.79 -8.31
CA LEU A 172 21.67 17.26 -9.66
C LEU A 172 20.52 18.28 -9.62
N SER A 173 20.46 19.14 -10.65
CA SER A 173 19.24 19.89 -10.91
C SER A 173 18.10 18.94 -11.28
N VAL A 174 16.85 19.38 -11.08
CA VAL A 174 15.67 18.58 -11.41
C VAL A 174 15.70 18.15 -12.88
N ASP A 175 16.00 19.06 -13.81
CA ASP A 175 16.06 18.76 -15.24
C ASP A 175 17.17 17.74 -15.59
N ALA A 176 18.35 17.86 -14.98
CA ALA A 176 19.44 16.91 -15.17
C ALA A 176 19.09 15.52 -14.61
N ALA A 177 18.41 15.47 -13.45
CA ALA A 177 17.93 14.22 -12.86
C ALA A 177 16.86 13.54 -13.72
N VAL A 178 15.95 14.31 -14.32
CA VAL A 178 14.96 13.78 -15.28
C VAL A 178 15.66 13.18 -16.50
N ALA A 179 16.59 13.91 -17.11
CA ALA A 179 17.31 13.46 -18.29
C ALA A 179 18.10 12.16 -18.04
N ASP A 180 18.84 12.08 -16.93
CA ASP A 180 19.55 10.86 -16.52
C ASP A 180 18.57 9.70 -16.29
N PHE A 181 17.43 9.94 -15.65
CA PHE A 181 16.45 8.88 -15.39
C PHE A 181 15.77 8.38 -16.68
N GLU A 182 15.47 9.28 -17.63
CA GLU A 182 14.96 8.92 -18.96
C GLU A 182 15.97 8.07 -19.74
N GLU A 183 17.26 8.43 -19.70
CA GLU A 183 18.33 7.65 -20.29
C GLU A 183 18.45 6.25 -19.64
N ARG A 184 18.35 6.18 -18.30
CA ARG A 184 18.29 4.92 -17.58
C ARG A 184 17.12 4.04 -18.05
N ILE A 185 15.93 4.61 -18.28
CA ILE A 185 14.78 3.87 -18.82
C ILE A 185 15.12 3.31 -20.22
N LYS A 186 15.76 4.11 -21.08
CA LYS A 186 16.20 3.67 -22.41
C LYS A 186 17.10 2.45 -22.33
N TYR A 187 18.07 2.41 -21.43
CA TYR A 187 18.94 1.25 -21.23
C TYR A 187 18.19 -0.01 -20.79
N TYR A 188 17.19 0.11 -19.91
CA TYR A 188 16.35 -1.04 -19.56
C TYR A 188 15.47 -1.50 -20.73
N ARG A 189 14.95 -0.56 -21.54
CA ARG A 189 14.09 -0.85 -22.69
C ARG A 189 14.82 -1.69 -23.75
N MET A 190 16.12 -1.47 -23.95
CA MET A 190 16.94 -2.23 -24.93
C MET A 190 16.96 -3.75 -24.68
N ARG A 191 16.76 -4.19 -23.43
CA ARG A 191 16.77 -5.61 -23.04
C ARG A 191 15.47 -6.05 -22.37
N TYR A 192 14.39 -5.27 -22.52
CA TYR A 192 13.13 -5.60 -21.87
C TYR A 192 12.39 -6.70 -22.62
N GLU A 193 12.13 -7.81 -21.92
CA GLU A 193 11.37 -8.96 -22.40
C GLU A 193 10.10 -9.08 -21.52
N PRO A 194 8.96 -8.51 -21.95
CA PRO A 194 7.72 -8.56 -21.17
C PRO A 194 7.27 -10.00 -20.89
N LEU A 195 6.51 -10.22 -19.81
CA LEU A 195 5.90 -11.53 -19.57
C LEU A 195 4.87 -11.86 -20.66
N SER A 196 4.93 -13.09 -21.16
CA SER A 196 3.96 -13.64 -22.13
C SER A 196 3.56 -15.07 -21.78
N SER A 197 2.30 -15.43 -22.04
CA SER A 197 1.81 -16.80 -21.80
C SER A 197 2.52 -17.84 -22.66
N GLU A 198 3.06 -17.45 -23.81
CA GLU A 198 3.80 -18.33 -24.73
C GLU A 198 5.22 -18.61 -24.25
N GLN A 199 6.01 -17.57 -23.95
CA GLN A 199 7.43 -17.72 -23.61
C GLN A 199 7.66 -18.04 -22.12
N ASP A 200 6.71 -17.66 -21.26
CA ASP A 200 6.73 -17.85 -19.81
C ASP A 200 5.60 -18.82 -19.38
N ALA A 201 5.33 -19.85 -20.20
CA ALA A 201 4.24 -20.81 -19.98
C ALA A 201 4.26 -21.44 -18.58
N ASP A 202 5.44 -21.67 -18.00
CA ASP A 202 5.63 -22.29 -16.68
C ASP A 202 5.74 -21.31 -15.50
N CYS A 203 5.58 -20.01 -15.77
CA CYS A 203 5.51 -19.00 -14.71
C CYS A 203 4.08 -18.83 -14.20
N SER A 204 3.95 -18.48 -12.92
CA SER A 204 2.72 -17.88 -12.38
C SER A 204 2.88 -16.37 -12.42
N PHE A 205 1.99 -15.63 -13.08
CA PHE A 205 2.10 -14.18 -13.14
C PHE A 205 0.78 -13.42 -13.25
N ILE A 206 0.84 -12.17 -12.80
CA ILE A 206 -0.19 -11.15 -12.86
C ILE A 206 0.41 -9.99 -13.64
N LYS A 207 -0.20 -9.64 -14.77
CA LYS A 207 0.24 -8.50 -15.58
C LYS A 207 -0.80 -7.40 -15.52
N LEU A 208 -0.41 -6.25 -14.95
CA LEU A 208 -1.20 -5.04 -14.85
C LEU A 208 -0.80 -4.11 -16.00
N VAL A 209 -1.76 -3.76 -16.85
CA VAL A 209 -1.53 -2.86 -17.99
C VAL A 209 -2.29 -1.56 -17.75
N ASP A 210 -1.61 -0.44 -17.95
CA ASP A 210 -2.11 0.93 -17.82
C ASP A 210 -2.83 1.16 -16.49
N VAL A 211 -2.11 0.91 -15.40
CA VAL A 211 -2.58 1.15 -14.02
C VAL A 211 -3.88 0.38 -13.72
N GLY A 212 -3.95 -0.88 -14.18
CA GLY A 212 -5.06 -1.79 -13.89
C GLY A 212 -6.22 -1.72 -14.88
N ARG A 213 -6.11 -0.94 -15.98
CA ARG A 213 -7.10 -0.92 -17.06
C ARG A 213 -7.36 -2.30 -17.65
N SER A 214 -6.31 -3.12 -17.78
CA SER A 214 -6.47 -4.54 -18.07
C SER A 214 -5.53 -5.38 -17.21
N VAL A 215 -5.99 -6.56 -16.84
CA VAL A 215 -5.26 -7.50 -15.99
C VAL A 215 -5.25 -8.87 -16.65
N LEU A 216 -4.06 -9.43 -16.83
CA LEU A 216 -3.88 -10.80 -17.32
C LEU A 216 -3.35 -11.67 -16.17
N LEU A 217 -4.09 -12.73 -15.86
CA LEU A 217 -3.72 -13.73 -14.86
C LEU A 217 -3.30 -15.02 -15.59
N HIS A 218 -2.07 -15.47 -15.37
CA HIS A 218 -1.55 -16.70 -15.96
C HIS A 218 -1.08 -17.66 -14.87
N ARG A 219 -1.70 -18.85 -14.79
CA ARG A 219 -1.42 -19.89 -13.79
C ARG A 219 -1.38 -19.36 -12.34
N VAL A 220 -2.26 -18.43 -12.00
CA VAL A 220 -2.39 -17.89 -10.63
C VAL A 220 -3.22 -18.87 -9.80
N GLN A 221 -2.54 -19.79 -9.12
CA GLN A 221 -3.17 -20.86 -8.34
C GLN A 221 -2.90 -20.70 -6.85
N GLY A 222 -3.94 -20.89 -6.04
CA GLY A 222 -3.86 -20.83 -4.58
C GLY A 222 -4.54 -19.60 -3.98
N TYR A 223 -4.96 -19.76 -2.73
CA TYR A 223 -5.73 -18.76 -1.99
C TYR A 223 -5.01 -17.41 -1.89
N LEU A 224 -3.74 -17.41 -1.48
CA LEU A 224 -2.98 -16.18 -1.26
C LEU A 224 -2.68 -15.45 -2.57
N GLN A 225 -2.31 -16.17 -3.62
CA GLN A 225 -2.04 -15.58 -4.93
C GLN A 225 -3.30 -14.96 -5.56
N MET A 226 -4.47 -15.59 -5.37
CA MET A 226 -5.74 -15.01 -5.83
C MET A 226 -6.14 -13.78 -5.00
N ARG A 227 -5.88 -13.76 -3.69
CA ARG A 227 -6.07 -12.55 -2.86
C ARG A 227 -5.17 -11.41 -3.29
N ILE A 228 -3.90 -11.71 -3.61
CA ILE A 228 -2.97 -10.72 -4.19
C ILE A 228 -3.54 -10.19 -5.51
N ALA A 229 -3.99 -11.05 -6.43
CA ALA A 229 -4.58 -10.62 -7.69
C ALA A 229 -5.80 -9.69 -7.46
N ARG A 230 -6.72 -10.07 -6.57
CA ARG A 230 -7.89 -9.26 -6.21
C ARG A 230 -7.50 -7.88 -5.67
N PHE A 231 -6.52 -7.82 -4.77
CA PHE A 231 -6.04 -6.54 -4.23
C PHE A 231 -5.40 -5.67 -5.32
N LEU A 232 -4.56 -6.25 -6.18
CA LEU A 232 -3.92 -5.53 -7.27
C LEU A 232 -4.95 -4.96 -8.27
N MET A 233 -6.05 -5.67 -8.51
CA MET A 233 -7.15 -5.22 -9.37
C MET A 233 -7.95 -4.05 -8.76
N SER A 234 -7.93 -3.86 -7.43
CA SER A 234 -8.57 -2.71 -6.79
C SER A 234 -7.75 -1.43 -6.83
N LEU A 235 -6.46 -1.48 -7.17
CA LEU A 235 -5.61 -0.29 -7.10
C LEU A 235 -5.87 0.68 -8.26
N HIS A 236 -5.86 1.98 -7.95
CA HIS A 236 -5.86 3.06 -8.94
C HIS A 236 -5.13 4.31 -8.41
N ILE A 237 -4.83 5.25 -9.31
CA ILE A 237 -4.11 6.49 -8.98
C ILE A 237 -4.97 7.77 -9.05
N LYS A 238 -6.26 7.65 -9.39
CA LYS A 238 -7.17 8.81 -9.34
C LYS A 238 -7.15 9.47 -7.94
N PRO A 239 -6.91 10.79 -7.84
CA PRO A 239 -7.01 11.52 -6.59
C PRO A 239 -8.41 11.42 -5.99
N ARG A 240 -8.49 11.23 -4.67
CA ARG A 240 -9.74 11.12 -3.93
C ARG A 240 -9.52 11.37 -2.44
N HIS A 241 -10.61 11.57 -1.71
CA HIS A 241 -10.61 11.65 -0.25
C HIS A 241 -11.48 10.55 0.37
N ILE A 242 -10.97 9.93 1.43
CA ILE A 242 -11.71 8.99 2.26
C ILE A 242 -11.90 9.63 3.63
N TYR A 243 -13.15 9.84 4.04
CA TYR A 243 -13.52 10.38 5.33
C TYR A 243 -13.97 9.25 6.23
N ILE A 244 -13.42 9.18 7.43
CA ILE A 244 -13.83 8.21 8.45
C ILE A 244 -14.28 8.97 9.68
N THR A 245 -15.45 8.62 10.19
CA THR A 245 -15.91 9.10 11.48
C THR A 245 -16.73 8.04 12.21
N ARG A 246 -16.89 8.24 13.51
CA ARG A 246 -17.83 7.46 14.32
C ARG A 246 -19.23 8.03 14.13
N HIS A 247 -20.23 7.24 14.50
CA HIS A 247 -21.55 7.78 14.82
C HIS A 247 -21.45 8.94 15.85
N GLY A 248 -22.45 9.81 15.87
CA GLY A 248 -22.64 10.78 16.96
C GLY A 248 -22.76 10.09 18.32
N GLU A 249 -22.56 10.82 19.40
CA GLU A 249 -22.72 10.28 20.76
C GLU A 249 -24.07 9.56 20.91
N SER A 250 -24.04 8.34 21.43
CA SER A 250 -25.24 7.51 21.65
C SER A 250 -25.62 7.45 23.13
N GLU A 251 -26.86 7.05 23.41
CA GLU A 251 -27.34 6.85 24.79
C GLU A 251 -26.48 5.84 25.57
N PHE A 252 -25.95 4.81 24.93
CA PHE A 252 -25.02 3.90 25.61
C PHE A 252 -23.66 4.52 25.89
N ASN A 253 -23.20 5.48 25.08
CA ASN A 253 -21.97 6.19 25.40
C ASN A 253 -22.12 7.02 26.67
N THR A 254 -23.24 7.73 26.85
CA THR A 254 -23.47 8.60 28.03
C THR A 254 -23.45 7.83 29.34
N VAL A 255 -23.85 6.55 29.33
CA VAL A 255 -23.84 5.66 30.49
C VAL A 255 -22.66 4.67 30.52
N GLY A 256 -21.73 4.75 29.55
CA GLY A 256 -20.52 3.92 29.51
C GLY A 256 -20.73 2.44 29.17
N LYS A 257 -21.83 2.10 28.49
CA LYS A 257 -22.13 0.73 28.00
C LYS A 257 -21.48 0.46 26.65
N ILE A 258 -21.07 -0.79 26.43
CA ILE A 258 -20.49 -1.27 25.16
C ILE A 258 -21.54 -2.06 24.34
N GLY A 259 -21.31 -2.20 23.03
CA GLY A 259 -22.17 -3.00 22.15
C GLY A 259 -23.57 -2.41 21.94
N GLY A 260 -24.55 -3.29 21.69
CA GLY A 260 -25.97 -2.96 21.56
C GLY A 260 -26.33 -2.05 20.37
N ASP A 261 -27.59 -1.59 20.35
CA ASP A 261 -28.19 -0.83 19.25
C ASP A 261 -28.97 0.41 19.75
N SER A 262 -28.37 1.18 20.66
CA SER A 262 -28.97 2.41 21.18
C SER A 262 -29.01 3.54 20.15
N SER A 263 -30.01 4.42 20.25
CA SER A 263 -30.12 5.66 19.48
C SER A 263 -29.05 6.69 19.84
N LEU A 264 -28.93 7.73 19.02
CA LEU A 264 -28.16 8.94 19.31
C LEU A 264 -28.71 9.69 20.53
N SER A 265 -27.81 10.30 21.30
CA SER A 265 -28.12 11.31 22.31
C SER A 265 -28.48 12.65 21.64
N PRO A 266 -29.00 13.64 22.39
CA PRO A 266 -29.21 14.99 21.84
C PRO A 266 -27.95 15.60 21.22
N ARG A 267 -26.78 15.41 21.84
CA ARG A 267 -25.48 15.88 21.29
C ARG A 267 -25.06 15.08 20.05
N GLY A 268 -25.39 13.79 20.01
CA GLY A 268 -25.18 12.96 18.81
C GLY A 268 -26.00 13.43 17.62
N MET A 269 -27.25 13.87 17.86
CA MET A 269 -28.11 14.43 16.82
C MET A 269 -27.58 15.79 16.32
N GLU A 270 -27.08 16.64 17.22
CA GLU A 270 -26.38 17.88 16.86
C GLU A 270 -25.14 17.58 15.99
N TYR A 271 -24.38 16.55 16.34
CA TYR A 271 -23.24 16.11 15.55
C TYR A 271 -23.63 15.65 14.15
N ALA A 272 -24.73 14.91 14.00
CA ALA A 272 -25.23 14.49 12.69
C ALA A 272 -25.54 15.68 11.76
N GLN A 273 -26.07 16.77 12.31
CA GLN A 273 -26.33 18.00 11.56
C GLN A 273 -25.03 18.72 11.19
N ARG A 274 -24.12 18.88 12.16
CA ARG A 274 -22.83 19.55 11.94
C ARG A 274 -21.92 18.77 10.99
N LEU A 275 -22.00 17.44 10.98
CA LEU A 275 -21.29 16.57 10.04
C LEU A 275 -21.77 16.82 8.61
N LYS A 276 -23.10 16.89 8.38
CA LYS A 276 -23.63 17.22 7.05
C LYS A 276 -23.13 18.58 6.57
N GLN A 277 -23.22 19.59 7.43
CA GLN A 277 -22.70 20.93 7.12
C GLN A 277 -21.20 20.90 6.79
N PHE A 278 -20.38 20.21 7.60
CA PHE A 278 -18.94 20.08 7.35
C PHE A 278 -18.64 19.45 5.99
N MET A 279 -19.38 18.40 5.60
CA MET A 279 -19.19 17.71 4.34
C MET A 279 -19.65 18.55 3.14
N ASP A 280 -20.71 19.35 3.29
CA ASP A 280 -21.17 20.29 2.25
C ASP A 280 -20.14 21.40 2.02
N GLU A 281 -19.47 21.87 3.09
CA GLU A 281 -18.37 22.84 3.02
C GLU A 281 -17.13 22.30 2.27
N GLN A 282 -17.01 20.99 2.08
CA GLN A 282 -15.92 20.39 1.29
C GLN A 282 -16.19 20.43 -0.22
N GLU A 283 -17.41 20.77 -0.66
CA GLU A 283 -17.82 20.88 -2.07
C GLU A 283 -17.43 19.64 -2.91
N LEU A 284 -17.67 18.45 -2.36
CA LEU A 284 -17.26 17.19 -2.98
C LEU A 284 -18.33 16.67 -3.94
N PRO A 285 -18.09 16.62 -5.26
CA PRO A 285 -19.01 15.94 -6.17
C PRO A 285 -19.01 14.43 -5.90
N ASN A 286 -20.18 13.80 -6.08
CA ASN A 286 -20.39 12.35 -6.00
C ASN A 286 -19.87 11.72 -4.69
N LEU A 287 -20.13 12.35 -3.55
CA LEU A 287 -19.80 11.79 -2.25
C LEU A 287 -20.66 10.54 -1.98
N ARG A 288 -20.03 9.38 -1.86
CA ARG A 288 -20.71 8.16 -1.39
C ARG A 288 -20.66 8.08 0.13
N VAL A 289 -21.79 7.75 0.75
CA VAL A 289 -21.88 7.67 2.22
C VAL A 289 -22.17 6.23 2.63
N TRP A 290 -21.30 5.67 3.46
CA TRP A 290 -21.45 4.33 4.01
C TRP A 290 -21.71 4.41 5.50
N CYS A 291 -22.65 3.59 5.98
CA CYS A 291 -22.90 3.42 7.40
C CYS A 291 -22.97 1.94 7.79
N SER A 292 -22.98 1.66 9.09
CA SER A 292 -23.28 0.30 9.57
C SER A 292 -24.78 0.00 9.53
N SER A 293 -25.19 -1.20 9.94
CA SER A 293 -26.61 -1.54 10.10
C SER A 293 -27.21 -1.09 11.44
N LEU A 294 -26.41 -0.52 12.34
CA LEU A 294 -26.84 -0.08 13.67
C LEU A 294 -27.44 1.33 13.65
N LYS A 295 -28.48 1.55 14.46
CA LYS A 295 -29.31 2.78 14.47
C LYS A 295 -28.50 4.05 14.59
N ARG A 296 -27.53 4.09 15.50
CA ARG A 296 -26.70 5.28 15.73
C ARG A 296 -25.92 5.74 14.49
N THR A 297 -25.43 4.84 13.63
CA THR A 297 -24.77 5.26 12.38
C THR A 297 -25.78 5.69 11.33
N ILE A 298 -26.93 5.01 11.28
CA ILE A 298 -28.03 5.36 10.35
C ILE A 298 -28.56 6.76 10.68
N GLN A 299 -28.84 7.05 11.95
CA GLN A 299 -29.27 8.38 12.43
C GLN A 299 -28.21 9.44 12.19
N THR A 300 -26.92 9.11 12.31
CA THR A 300 -25.83 10.06 12.02
C THR A 300 -25.78 10.39 10.52
N ALA A 301 -26.04 9.40 9.67
CA ALA A 301 -26.03 9.56 8.22
C ALA A 301 -27.39 10.03 7.64
N GLN A 302 -28.44 10.20 8.46
CA GLN A 302 -29.82 10.43 7.98
C GLN A 302 -29.99 11.72 7.16
N ASN A 303 -29.07 12.68 7.30
CA ASN A 303 -29.11 13.96 6.59
C ASN A 303 -28.38 13.89 5.24
N PHE A 304 -27.86 12.73 4.85
CA PHE A 304 -27.18 12.52 3.57
C PHE A 304 -28.09 11.75 2.61
N ASP A 305 -27.91 12.01 1.32
CA ASP A 305 -28.53 11.24 0.24
C ASP A 305 -27.67 10.00 -0.08
N ASP A 306 -28.26 9.00 -0.74
CA ASP A 306 -27.58 7.79 -1.24
C ASP A 306 -26.69 7.06 -0.21
N VAL A 307 -27.22 6.88 1.00
CA VAL A 307 -26.52 6.18 2.10
C VAL A 307 -26.60 4.66 1.94
N GLU A 308 -25.45 4.01 1.85
CA GLU A 308 -25.32 2.55 1.77
C GLU A 308 -25.03 1.95 3.15
N SER A 309 -25.89 1.05 3.63
CA SER A 309 -25.69 0.35 4.89
C SER A 309 -24.95 -0.98 4.69
N TRP A 310 -23.90 -1.19 5.47
CA TRP A 310 -23.06 -2.38 5.41
C TRP A 310 -22.94 -3.03 6.78
N LYS A 311 -23.45 -4.27 6.90
CA LYS A 311 -23.28 -5.08 8.12
C LYS A 311 -21.81 -5.28 8.51
N ALA A 312 -20.91 -5.35 7.52
CA ALA A 312 -19.46 -5.41 7.74
C ALA A 312 -18.90 -4.17 8.46
N LEU A 313 -19.66 -3.07 8.58
CA LEU A 313 -19.29 -1.89 9.34
C LEU A 313 -19.89 -1.83 10.75
N ASP A 314 -20.66 -2.83 11.20
CA ASP A 314 -21.19 -2.90 12.58
C ASP A 314 -20.08 -2.86 13.63
N GLU A 315 -20.36 -2.42 14.86
CA GLU A 315 -19.34 -2.42 15.92
C GLU A 315 -18.85 -3.85 16.21
N LEU A 316 -17.64 -3.97 16.77
CA LEU A 316 -17.14 -5.22 17.32
C LEU A 316 -18.18 -5.82 18.27
N ASP A 317 -18.59 -7.05 17.97
CA ASP A 317 -19.58 -7.80 18.77
C ASP A 317 -18.98 -8.21 20.12
N ALA A 318 -19.47 -7.66 21.24
CA ALA A 318 -18.97 -8.05 22.56
C ALA A 318 -19.69 -9.30 23.13
N GLY A 319 -20.56 -9.94 22.33
CA GLY A 319 -21.20 -11.20 22.65
C GLY A 319 -21.99 -11.16 23.95
N LEU A 320 -21.63 -12.02 24.91
CA LEU A 320 -22.26 -12.01 26.23
C LEU A 320 -21.97 -10.75 27.06
N CYS A 321 -21.02 -9.92 26.64
CA CYS A 321 -20.67 -8.66 27.29
C CYS A 321 -21.35 -7.43 26.66
N ASP A 322 -22.22 -7.62 25.67
CA ASP A 322 -23.00 -6.53 25.08
C ASP A 322 -23.92 -5.87 26.14
N GLU A 323 -24.15 -4.56 25.98
CA GLU A 323 -24.97 -3.72 26.85
C GLU A 323 -24.50 -3.58 28.31
N LEU A 324 -23.30 -4.09 28.63
CA LEU A 324 -22.64 -3.93 29.92
C LEU A 324 -21.69 -2.73 29.91
N THR A 325 -21.44 -2.17 31.08
CA THR A 325 -20.33 -1.25 31.33
C THR A 325 -19.02 -2.04 31.51
N TYR A 326 -17.87 -1.40 31.31
CA TYR A 326 -16.58 -2.06 31.57
C TYR A 326 -16.44 -2.58 33.01
N LYS A 327 -17.05 -1.90 33.98
CA LYS A 327 -17.06 -2.33 35.38
C LYS A 327 -17.88 -3.60 35.57
N GLU A 328 -19.06 -3.68 34.96
CA GLU A 328 -19.88 -4.89 34.99
C GLU A 328 -19.20 -6.06 34.27
N VAL A 329 -18.45 -5.81 33.19
CA VAL A 329 -17.62 -6.84 32.53
C VAL A 329 -16.51 -7.33 33.46
N GLU A 330 -15.85 -6.45 34.20
CA GLU A 330 -14.83 -6.83 35.18
C GLU A 330 -15.42 -7.70 36.30
N GLU A 331 -16.61 -7.37 36.79
CA GLU A 331 -17.29 -8.11 37.87
C GLU A 331 -17.87 -9.46 37.38
N GLN A 332 -18.49 -9.50 36.19
CA GLN A 332 -19.21 -10.67 35.68
C GLN A 332 -18.32 -11.61 34.84
N PHE A 333 -17.29 -11.06 34.17
CA PHE A 333 -16.37 -11.79 33.28
C PHE A 333 -14.90 -11.41 33.56
N PRO A 334 -14.38 -11.65 34.78
CA PRO A 334 -13.06 -11.17 35.19
C PRO A 334 -11.90 -11.72 34.35
N ASP A 335 -12.02 -12.96 33.86
CA ASP A 335 -11.01 -13.57 33.00
C ASP A 335 -10.93 -12.86 31.64
N VAL A 336 -12.08 -12.53 31.04
CA VAL A 336 -12.15 -11.78 29.76
C VAL A 336 -11.55 -10.39 29.94
N TYR A 337 -11.85 -9.72 31.05
CA TYR A 337 -11.29 -8.41 31.36
C TYR A 337 -9.75 -8.46 31.43
N ARG A 338 -9.20 -9.44 32.17
CA ARG A 338 -7.75 -9.64 32.34
C ARG A 338 -7.05 -10.00 31.03
N ASP A 339 -7.61 -10.93 30.27
CA ASP A 339 -7.05 -11.37 29.00
C ASP A 339 -7.03 -10.21 27.98
N ARG A 340 -8.12 -9.42 27.89
CA ARG A 340 -8.17 -8.22 27.04
C ARG A 340 -7.22 -7.11 27.48
N ALA A 341 -6.93 -6.97 28.77
CA ALA A 341 -5.94 -6.02 29.24
C ALA A 341 -4.51 -6.41 28.77
N THR A 342 -4.25 -7.72 28.67
CA THR A 342 -2.95 -8.27 28.27
C THR A 342 -2.77 -8.30 26.75
N ASP A 343 -3.77 -8.83 26.03
CA ASP A 343 -3.76 -9.02 24.58
C ASP A 343 -5.11 -8.64 23.97
N LYS A 344 -5.34 -7.33 23.88
CA LYS A 344 -6.60 -6.77 23.39
C LYS A 344 -6.89 -7.12 21.93
N TYR A 345 -5.87 -7.42 21.12
CA TYR A 345 -6.04 -7.68 19.70
C TYR A 345 -6.61 -9.08 19.44
N TRP A 346 -6.02 -10.10 20.07
CA TRP A 346 -6.41 -11.49 19.87
C TRP A 346 -7.51 -11.99 20.79
N THR A 347 -7.70 -11.35 21.96
CA THR A 347 -8.72 -11.79 22.91
C THR A 347 -10.12 -11.57 22.34
N ARG A 348 -10.84 -12.68 22.14
CA ARG A 348 -12.22 -12.72 21.65
C ARG A 348 -13.20 -12.66 22.83
N TYR A 349 -14.23 -11.84 22.71
CA TYR A 349 -15.34 -11.85 23.68
C TYR A 349 -16.09 -13.19 23.65
N PRO A 350 -16.65 -13.67 24.78
CA PRO A 350 -17.47 -14.88 24.80
C PRO A 350 -18.67 -14.76 23.85
N ARG A 351 -18.73 -15.62 22.82
CA ARG A 351 -19.72 -15.57 21.73
C ARG A 351 -19.72 -14.26 20.93
N GLY A 352 -18.61 -13.51 20.95
CA GLY A 352 -18.43 -12.28 20.18
C GLY A 352 -17.16 -12.33 19.34
N GLU A 353 -16.56 -11.16 19.11
CA GLU A 353 -15.43 -10.93 18.23
C GLU A 353 -14.16 -10.49 18.98
N SER A 354 -13.02 -10.66 18.31
CA SER A 354 -11.74 -10.02 18.60
C SER A 354 -11.46 -8.92 17.55
N TYR A 355 -10.43 -8.09 17.76
CA TYR A 355 -10.00 -7.15 16.70
C TYR A 355 -9.51 -7.89 15.45
N ALA A 356 -8.95 -9.09 15.60
CA ALA A 356 -8.58 -9.94 14.48
C ALA A 356 -9.78 -10.36 13.61
N ASP A 357 -10.91 -10.69 14.25
CA ASP A 357 -12.16 -11.02 13.54
C ASP A 357 -12.71 -9.81 12.77
N VAL A 358 -12.68 -8.63 13.40
CA VAL A 358 -13.12 -7.38 12.76
C VAL A 358 -12.25 -7.04 11.54
N VAL A 359 -10.92 -7.20 11.64
CA VAL A 359 -10.00 -7.02 10.50
C VAL A 359 -10.37 -7.97 9.35
N GLN A 360 -10.61 -9.25 9.66
CA GLN A 360 -10.97 -10.24 8.65
C GLN A 360 -12.31 -9.90 7.95
N ARG A 361 -13.34 -9.48 8.69
CA ARG A 361 -14.64 -9.13 8.07
C ARG A 361 -14.62 -7.80 7.33
N LEU A 362 -13.70 -6.89 7.69
CA LEU A 362 -13.53 -5.59 7.03
C LEU A 362 -12.70 -5.64 5.75
N GLU A 363 -12.01 -6.74 5.49
CA GLU A 363 -11.19 -6.87 4.27
C GLU A 363 -11.95 -6.49 2.98
N PRO A 364 -13.18 -6.98 2.71
CA PRO A 364 -13.90 -6.56 1.51
C PRO A 364 -14.17 -5.06 1.46
N ARG A 365 -14.34 -4.39 2.61
CA ARG A 365 -14.54 -2.93 2.68
C ARG A 365 -13.25 -2.17 2.37
N ILE A 366 -12.09 -2.69 2.79
CA ILE A 366 -10.79 -2.12 2.41
C ILE A 366 -10.59 -2.21 0.89
N LEU A 367 -10.92 -3.34 0.28
CA LEU A 367 -10.83 -3.50 -1.17
C LEU A 367 -11.74 -2.51 -1.92
N ASP A 368 -12.97 -2.33 -1.43
CA ASP A 368 -13.89 -1.38 -2.03
C ASP A 368 -13.43 0.07 -1.86
N LEU A 369 -12.82 0.43 -0.71
CA LEU A 369 -12.21 1.76 -0.50
C LEU A 369 -10.96 1.99 -1.37
N GLU A 370 -10.17 0.95 -1.63
CA GLU A 370 -9.04 1.03 -2.57
C GLU A 370 -9.52 1.16 -4.02
N GLN A 371 -10.66 0.54 -4.37
CA GLN A 371 -11.28 0.57 -5.70
C GLN A 371 -12.10 1.85 -5.97
N ALA A 372 -12.67 2.46 -4.93
CA ALA A 372 -13.54 3.63 -5.07
C ALA A 372 -12.78 4.80 -5.70
N GLN A 373 -13.20 5.21 -6.90
CA GLN A 373 -12.60 6.34 -7.61
C GLN A 373 -13.19 7.69 -7.20
N GLU A 374 -14.19 7.67 -6.33
CA GLU A 374 -14.93 8.82 -5.81
C GLU A 374 -14.57 9.09 -4.35
N ASN A 375 -15.11 10.18 -3.81
CA ASN A 375 -14.96 10.49 -2.39
C ASN A 375 -15.91 9.62 -1.57
N VAL A 376 -15.44 9.08 -0.44
CA VAL A 376 -16.24 8.19 0.40
C VAL A 376 -16.24 8.70 1.84
N LEU A 377 -17.42 8.83 2.45
CA LEU A 377 -17.60 9.03 3.88
C LEU A 377 -18.04 7.72 4.54
N VAL A 378 -17.30 7.27 5.55
CA VAL A 378 -17.61 6.08 6.33
C VAL A 378 -18.00 6.49 7.75
N VAL A 379 -19.28 6.32 8.09
CA VAL A 379 -19.85 6.53 9.43
C VAL A 379 -19.94 5.19 10.15
N CYS A 380 -19.04 4.94 11.09
CA CYS A 380 -18.89 3.63 11.74
C CYS A 380 -18.76 3.75 13.27
N HIS A 381 -17.96 2.89 13.89
CA HIS A 381 -17.86 2.76 15.34
C HIS A 381 -16.40 2.79 15.81
N GLN A 382 -16.17 2.69 17.11
CA GLN A 382 -14.83 2.87 17.66
C GLN A 382 -13.88 1.76 17.22
N ALA A 383 -14.25 0.47 17.33
CA ALA A 383 -13.34 -0.61 16.94
C ALA A 383 -13.15 -0.67 15.42
N VAL A 384 -14.23 -0.46 14.65
CA VAL A 384 -14.19 -0.42 13.19
C VAL A 384 -13.30 0.71 12.66
N ALA A 385 -13.47 1.93 13.18
CA ALA A 385 -12.64 3.07 12.77
C ALA A 385 -11.16 2.82 13.07
N ARG A 386 -10.83 2.20 14.22
CA ARG A 386 -9.46 1.78 14.54
C ARG A 386 -8.90 0.82 13.49
N CYS A 387 -9.67 -0.20 13.10
CA CYS A 387 -9.26 -1.15 12.07
C CYS A 387 -9.00 -0.47 10.73
N LEU A 388 -9.92 0.38 10.26
CA LEU A 388 -9.77 1.11 9.00
C LEU A 388 -8.58 2.08 9.05
N LEU A 389 -8.46 2.88 10.12
CA LEU A 389 -7.36 3.82 10.29
C LEU A 389 -6.01 3.10 10.39
N SER A 390 -5.94 1.94 11.02
CA SER A 390 -4.68 1.17 11.11
C SER A 390 -4.14 0.75 9.74
N TYR A 391 -5.02 0.46 8.78
CA TYR A 391 -4.65 0.16 7.39
C TYR A 391 -4.03 1.40 6.73
N PHE A 392 -4.73 2.54 6.77
CA PHE A 392 -4.25 3.78 6.13
C PHE A 392 -3.07 4.43 6.87
N GLN A 393 -2.91 4.18 8.16
CA GLN A 393 -1.74 4.59 8.94
C GLN A 393 -0.52 3.68 8.74
N GLN A 394 -0.68 2.55 8.05
CA GLN A 394 0.41 1.63 7.69
C GLN A 394 1.22 1.17 8.92
N LYS A 395 0.53 0.91 10.04
CA LYS A 395 1.17 0.50 11.30
C LYS A 395 1.85 -0.87 11.14
N SER A 396 3.12 -0.97 11.56
CA SER A 396 3.91 -2.22 11.45
C SER A 396 3.58 -3.24 12.55
N ASP A 397 3.30 -2.79 13.77
CA ASP A 397 2.90 -3.64 14.90
C ASP A 397 1.41 -3.46 15.18
N LEU A 398 0.58 -4.12 14.36
CA LEU A 398 -0.87 -4.00 14.43
C LEU A 398 -1.43 -4.53 15.75
N ALA A 399 -0.93 -5.66 16.25
CA ALA A 399 -1.46 -6.29 17.45
C ALA A 399 -1.32 -5.37 18.69
N SER A 400 -0.20 -4.66 18.83
CA SER A 400 0.00 -3.77 19.97
C SER A 400 -0.60 -2.36 19.80
N GLN A 401 -0.77 -1.89 18.56
CA GLN A 401 -1.18 -0.50 18.29
C GLN A 401 -2.65 -0.35 17.90
N LEU A 402 -3.19 -1.24 17.05
CA LEU A 402 -4.52 -1.09 16.45
C LEU A 402 -5.63 -0.91 17.51
N PRO A 403 -5.74 -1.74 18.57
CA PRO A 403 -6.80 -1.63 19.57
C PRO A 403 -6.79 -0.34 20.41
N TYR A 404 -5.74 0.46 20.27
CA TYR A 404 -5.46 1.67 21.06
C TYR A 404 -5.30 2.93 20.20
N ILE A 405 -5.57 2.88 18.89
CA ILE A 405 -5.66 4.09 18.08
C ILE A 405 -6.77 4.98 18.67
N LYS A 406 -6.45 6.25 18.94
CA LYS A 406 -7.40 7.22 19.49
C LYS A 406 -8.37 7.64 18.39
N VAL A 407 -9.66 7.42 18.62
CA VAL A 407 -10.74 7.78 17.70
C VAL A 407 -11.84 8.42 18.54
N ASP A 408 -11.73 9.72 18.74
CA ASP A 408 -12.65 10.48 19.57
C ASP A 408 -14.02 10.59 18.88
N LEU A 409 -15.09 10.72 19.69
CA LEU A 409 -16.40 11.07 19.16
C LEU A 409 -16.34 12.46 18.50
N HIS A 410 -17.29 12.70 17.60
CA HIS A 410 -17.50 13.98 16.93
C HIS A 410 -16.28 14.53 16.16
N THR A 411 -15.43 13.61 15.69
CA THR A 411 -14.20 13.93 14.98
C THR A 411 -14.19 13.23 13.62
N VAL A 412 -13.81 13.96 12.56
CA VAL A 412 -13.68 13.42 11.20
C VAL A 412 -12.20 13.26 10.85
N PHE A 413 -11.85 12.11 10.31
CA PHE A 413 -10.52 11.81 9.77
C PHE A 413 -10.60 11.85 8.25
N LYS A 414 -9.94 12.82 7.61
CA LYS A 414 -9.82 12.90 6.16
C LYS A 414 -8.51 12.26 5.73
N ILE A 415 -8.59 11.28 4.85
CA ILE A 415 -7.45 10.53 4.31
C ILE A 415 -7.30 10.89 2.84
N THR A 416 -6.14 11.42 2.48
CA THR A 416 -5.77 11.72 1.10
C THR A 416 -4.62 10.80 0.70
N PRO A 417 -4.83 9.82 -0.19
CA PRO A 417 -3.76 9.00 -0.72
C PRO A 417 -2.71 9.87 -1.41
N ILE A 418 -1.44 9.69 -1.05
CA ILE A 418 -0.29 10.38 -1.65
C ILE A 418 0.71 9.34 -2.17
N PRO A 419 1.71 9.71 -2.98
CA PRO A 419 2.73 8.76 -3.42
C PRO A 419 3.36 7.99 -2.23
N TYR A 420 3.26 6.66 -2.29
CA TYR A 420 3.72 5.69 -1.27
C TYR A 420 3.08 5.79 0.13
N GLY A 421 2.06 6.63 0.32
CA GLY A 421 1.63 7.00 1.66
C GLY A 421 0.19 7.48 1.72
N ASN A 422 -0.15 8.06 2.87
CA ASN A 422 -1.42 8.75 3.08
C ASN A 422 -1.19 10.02 3.89
N LEU A 423 -1.90 11.09 3.56
CA LEU A 423 -2.05 12.27 4.41
C LEU A 423 -3.34 12.11 5.20
N ILE A 424 -3.27 12.17 6.53
CA ILE A 424 -4.44 12.06 7.41
C ILE A 424 -4.62 13.37 8.17
N GLU A 425 -5.74 14.04 7.96
CA GLU A 425 -6.12 15.29 8.59
C GLU A 425 -7.27 15.05 9.57
N VAL A 426 -7.20 15.61 10.77
CA VAL A 426 -8.19 15.39 11.84
C VAL A 426 -8.99 16.65 12.09
N PHE A 427 -10.32 16.53 12.11
CA PHE A 427 -11.26 17.64 12.27
C PHE A 427 -12.27 17.35 13.41
N PRO A 428 -12.01 17.83 14.65
CA PRO A 428 -12.98 17.82 15.73
C PRO A 428 -14.06 18.87 15.45
N LEU A 429 -15.34 18.51 15.36
CA LEU A 429 -16.39 19.42 14.87
C LEU A 429 -16.97 20.37 15.93
N GLY A 430 -16.36 20.44 17.12
CA GLY A 430 -16.69 21.41 18.16
C GLY A 430 -17.96 21.11 18.95
N ILE A 431 -18.40 19.84 18.99
CA ILE A 431 -19.54 19.38 19.77
C ILE A 431 -19.04 18.44 20.85
N ASP A 432 -19.35 18.75 22.11
CA ASP A 432 -18.90 17.96 23.25
C ASP A 432 -19.44 16.53 23.21
N ALA A 433 -18.63 15.59 23.70
CA ALA A 433 -19.01 14.19 23.84
C ALA A 433 -18.22 13.55 24.98
N VAL A 434 -18.77 12.48 25.55
CA VAL A 434 -18.04 11.65 26.52
C VAL A 434 -16.81 11.00 25.89
N SER A 435 -15.74 10.86 26.67
CA SER A 435 -14.60 10.03 26.26
C SER A 435 -14.93 8.55 26.43
N THR A 436 -14.71 7.77 25.37
CA THR A 436 -14.87 6.29 25.34
C THR A 436 -13.53 5.57 25.15
N TYR A 437 -12.43 6.34 25.21
CA TYR A 437 -11.08 5.81 25.07
C TYR A 437 -10.59 5.23 26.39
N VAL A 438 -10.18 3.96 26.35
CA VAL A 438 -9.54 3.27 27.48
C VAL A 438 -8.07 3.05 27.12
N PRO A 439 -7.11 3.66 27.85
CA PRO A 439 -5.68 3.51 27.58
C PRO A 439 -5.21 2.09 27.88
N ARG A 440 -4.03 1.74 27.37
CA ARG A 440 -3.38 0.47 27.71
C ARG A 440 -2.94 0.50 29.18
N ILE A 441 -3.38 -0.49 29.95
CA ILE A 441 -2.90 -0.68 31.32
C ILE A 441 -1.52 -1.36 31.24
N PRO A 442 -0.46 -0.81 31.85
CA PRO A 442 0.83 -1.49 31.95
C PRO A 442 0.69 -2.85 32.64
N THR A 443 1.24 -3.91 32.04
CA THR A 443 1.10 -5.28 32.54
C THR A 443 1.58 -5.44 33.99
N ALA A 444 2.58 -4.66 34.40
CA ALA A 444 3.11 -4.64 35.77
C ALA A 444 2.07 -4.24 36.84
N LEU A 445 0.99 -3.55 36.45
CA LEU A 445 -0.09 -3.13 37.36
C LEU A 445 -1.24 -4.15 37.43
N LEU A 446 -1.26 -5.18 36.57
CA LEU A 446 -2.31 -6.20 36.56
C LEU A 446 -2.15 -7.24 37.69
N ASP A 447 -0.95 -7.41 38.23
CA ASP A 447 -0.62 -8.41 39.27
C ASP A 447 -0.67 -7.86 40.70
N SER A 448 -1.07 -6.60 40.90
CA SER A 448 -1.18 -6.00 42.23
C SER A 448 -2.61 -6.10 42.76
N PRO A 449 -2.86 -6.73 43.92
CA PRO A 449 -4.19 -6.77 44.53
C PRO A 449 -4.46 -5.44 45.25
N ALA A 450 -4.56 -4.35 44.51
CA ALA A 450 -5.13 -3.07 44.96
C ALA A 450 -5.08 -2.01 43.83
N ILE A 451 -6.17 -1.87 43.07
CA ILE A 451 -6.64 -0.53 42.66
C ILE A 451 -8.17 -0.53 42.80
N SER A 452 -8.63 -0.45 44.04
CA SER A 452 -9.89 0.25 44.31
C SER A 452 -9.58 1.74 44.43
N THR A 453 -10.50 2.56 43.93
CA THR A 453 -10.59 4.03 44.06
C THR A 453 -10.01 4.87 42.91
N GLY A 454 -10.91 5.56 42.21
CA GLY A 454 -10.97 7.02 42.28
C GLY A 454 -10.14 7.81 41.26
N GLY A 455 -10.82 8.33 40.24
CA GLY A 455 -10.27 9.36 39.36
C GLY A 455 -11.35 10.01 38.50
N ARG A 456 -12.31 10.71 39.13
CA ARG A 456 -13.08 11.77 38.44
C ARG A 456 -12.11 12.94 38.23
N GLY A 457 -11.64 13.10 37.00
CA GLY A 457 -11.10 14.38 36.53
C GLY A 457 -12.27 15.28 36.20
N ASP A 458 -12.53 16.24 37.08
CA ASP A 458 -13.37 17.40 36.85
C ASP A 458 -12.50 18.47 36.19
N ASP A 459 -12.63 18.66 34.87
CA ASP A 459 -12.08 19.82 34.17
C ASP A 459 -13.26 20.68 33.71
N GLY A 460 -13.62 21.63 34.57
CA GLY A 460 -14.47 22.75 34.22
C GLY A 460 -13.71 23.75 33.36
N GLY A 461 -14.01 23.80 32.07
CA GLY A 461 -13.64 24.87 31.16
C GLY A 461 -14.84 25.74 30.83
N GLU A 462 -14.73 27.05 31.05
CA GLU A 462 -15.75 28.05 30.68
C GLU A 462 -16.05 28.08 29.16
N PRO A 463 -17.28 28.46 28.74
CA PRO A 463 -17.66 28.45 27.34
C PRO A 463 -17.09 29.68 26.60
N ALA A 464 -16.33 29.43 25.54
CA ALA A 464 -15.96 30.47 24.59
C ALA A 464 -17.15 30.84 23.70
N ARG A 465 -17.45 32.15 23.65
CA ARG A 465 -18.57 32.74 22.93
C ARG A 465 -18.47 32.59 21.41
N SER A 466 -19.64 32.46 20.80
CA SER A 466 -19.93 32.52 19.37
C SER A 466 -19.24 33.68 18.63
N ALA A 467 -18.65 33.38 17.48
CA ALA A 467 -18.36 34.37 16.44
C ALA A 467 -18.91 33.90 15.09
N SER A 468 -19.50 34.87 14.40
CA SER A 468 -20.32 34.81 13.20
C SER A 468 -19.58 34.41 11.92
N SER A 469 -20.39 33.93 10.98
CA SER A 469 -20.17 33.65 9.56
C SER A 469 -19.06 34.47 8.88
N SER A 470 -18.02 33.77 8.45
CA SER A 470 -17.38 33.99 7.16
C SER A 470 -16.88 32.63 6.67
N SER A 471 -17.04 32.36 5.37
CA SER A 471 -16.70 31.10 4.70
C SER A 471 -15.18 30.88 4.68
N LEU A 472 -14.62 30.50 5.82
CA LEU A 472 -13.26 29.99 5.97
C LEU A 472 -13.36 28.49 6.25
N GLN A 473 -12.90 27.67 5.30
CA GLN A 473 -12.80 26.23 5.48
C GLN A 473 -12.12 25.90 6.81
N MET A 474 -12.75 25.00 7.58
CA MET A 474 -12.24 24.57 8.88
C MET A 474 -10.83 23.99 8.74
N LYS A 475 -9.88 24.45 9.56
CA LYS A 475 -8.52 23.91 9.55
C LYS A 475 -8.43 22.62 10.36
N PRO A 476 -7.59 21.65 9.96
CA PRO A 476 -7.39 20.44 10.73
C PRO A 476 -6.70 20.75 12.07
N SER A 477 -7.09 20.05 13.13
CA SER A 477 -6.42 20.12 14.44
C SER A 477 -5.10 19.36 14.44
N GLN A 478 -4.98 18.34 13.59
CA GLN A 478 -3.78 17.51 13.46
C GLN A 478 -3.63 17.08 12.00
N VAL A 479 -2.38 17.06 11.53
CA VAL A 479 -1.99 16.52 10.22
C VAL A 479 -0.95 15.43 10.44
N ILE A 480 -1.21 14.23 9.94
CA ILE A 480 -0.35 13.07 10.04
C ILE A 480 0.07 12.70 8.62
N VAL A 481 1.36 12.86 8.31
CA VAL A 481 1.94 12.39 7.05
C VAL A 481 2.42 10.96 7.27
N VAL A 482 1.71 10.01 6.67
CA VAL A 482 2.12 8.60 6.64
C VAL A 482 2.98 8.42 5.40
N SER A 483 4.29 8.52 5.58
CA SER A 483 5.24 8.04 4.58
C SER A 483 5.48 6.55 4.79
N PRO A 484 6.03 5.84 3.79
CA PRO A 484 6.61 4.53 4.07
C PRO A 484 7.57 4.71 5.24
N ALA A 485 7.25 4.08 6.37
CA ALA A 485 8.26 3.84 7.38
C ALA A 485 9.45 3.24 6.63
N GLU A 486 10.64 3.81 6.83
CA GLU A 486 11.87 3.15 6.42
C GLU A 486 11.77 1.71 6.92
N SER A 487 11.42 0.79 6.02
CA SER A 487 11.36 -0.64 6.30
C SER A 487 12.78 -1.19 6.55
N ALA A 488 13.74 -0.29 6.68
CA ALA A 488 15.12 -0.45 7.08
C ALA A 488 15.31 -0.70 8.58
N HIS A 489 14.38 -0.30 9.48
CA HIS A 489 14.66 -0.33 10.92
C HIS A 489 14.21 -1.56 11.71
N MET A 490 13.72 -2.62 11.04
CA MET A 490 13.60 -3.94 11.66
C MET A 490 14.60 -4.93 11.03
N MET A 491 15.88 -4.68 11.28
CA MET A 491 16.88 -5.74 11.35
C MET A 491 17.31 -5.86 12.81
N HIS A 492 16.66 -6.72 13.59
CA HIS A 492 17.34 -7.26 14.77
C HIS A 492 18.61 -7.96 14.29
N HIS A 493 19.71 -7.78 15.01
CA HIS A 493 20.97 -8.49 14.78
C HIS A 493 20.68 -9.97 14.52
N VAL A 494 20.93 -10.38 13.28
CA VAL A 494 20.69 -11.74 12.82
C VAL A 494 21.84 -12.62 13.31
N ASN A 495 21.52 -13.63 14.11
CA ASN A 495 22.45 -14.66 14.54
C ASN A 495 22.89 -15.50 13.32
N PRO A 496 24.19 -15.72 13.06
CA PRO A 496 24.69 -16.28 11.79
C PRO A 496 24.59 -17.81 11.67
N ASP A 497 23.83 -18.48 12.53
CA ASP A 497 23.85 -19.94 12.56
C ASP A 497 23.02 -20.56 11.43
N SER A 498 23.71 -21.32 10.58
CA SER A 498 23.28 -22.06 9.38
C SER A 498 23.25 -21.24 8.06
N PRO A 499 24.41 -21.03 7.40
CA PRO A 499 24.41 -20.59 6.01
C PRO A 499 23.78 -21.67 5.13
N VAL A 500 22.81 -21.26 4.33
CA VAL A 500 22.41 -22.05 3.17
C VAL A 500 23.63 -22.15 2.29
N ASP A 501 24.03 -23.37 1.95
CA ASP A 501 25.07 -23.62 0.95
C ASP A 501 24.49 -23.26 -0.44
N ILE A 502 24.42 -21.96 -0.69
CA ILE A 502 23.88 -21.34 -1.89
C ILE A 502 24.80 -21.60 -3.06
N ASP A 503 26.08 -21.84 -2.81
CA ASP A 503 27.00 -22.35 -3.81
C ASP A 503 26.48 -23.69 -4.37
N LYS A 504 25.97 -24.63 -3.57
CA LYS A 504 25.29 -25.84 -4.10
C LYS A 504 23.96 -25.58 -4.82
N LEU A 505 23.21 -24.53 -4.44
CA LEU A 505 21.96 -24.17 -5.13
C LEU A 505 22.20 -23.46 -6.48
N PHE A 506 23.31 -22.72 -6.57
CA PHE A 506 23.68 -21.82 -7.67
C PHE A 506 24.66 -22.46 -8.65
N PHE A 507 25.57 -23.32 -8.19
CA PHE A 507 26.53 -24.05 -9.02
C PHE A 507 25.96 -25.44 -9.37
N GLY A 508 25.24 -25.49 -10.48
CA GLY A 508 25.41 -26.60 -11.41
C GLY A 508 26.34 -26.09 -12.51
N ASP A 509 27.60 -26.55 -12.51
CA ASP A 509 28.64 -26.64 -13.56
C ASP A 509 28.80 -25.63 -14.72
N ASP A 510 27.95 -24.62 -14.89
CA ASP A 510 27.88 -23.83 -16.14
C ASP A 510 28.53 -22.44 -16.05
N MET A 511 28.59 -21.81 -14.88
CA MET A 511 28.93 -20.38 -14.79
C MET A 511 30.43 -20.09 -14.86
N GLU A 512 31.30 -20.95 -14.31
CA GLU A 512 32.76 -20.79 -14.47
C GLU A 512 33.20 -21.05 -15.92
N LYS A 513 32.54 -21.99 -16.60
CA LYS A 513 32.80 -22.29 -18.03
C LYS A 513 32.37 -21.15 -18.95
N GLU A 514 31.25 -20.49 -18.67
CA GLU A 514 30.85 -19.29 -19.41
C GLU A 514 31.84 -18.13 -19.21
N ILE A 515 32.36 -17.96 -18.00
CA ILE A 515 33.35 -16.91 -17.68
C ILE A 515 34.70 -17.20 -18.35
N GLU A 516 35.16 -18.46 -18.37
CA GLU A 516 36.36 -18.83 -19.13
C GLU A 516 36.16 -18.66 -20.63
N SER A 517 34.99 -19.00 -21.17
CA SER A 517 34.67 -18.79 -22.59
C SER A 517 34.62 -17.32 -23.00
N ALA A 518 34.18 -16.43 -22.09
CA ALA A 518 34.14 -14.99 -22.31
C ALA A 518 35.53 -14.33 -22.21
N LYS A 519 36.41 -14.84 -21.33
CA LYS A 519 37.82 -14.42 -21.25
C LYS A 519 38.65 -14.91 -22.45
N MET A 520 38.33 -16.09 -22.99
CA MET A 520 38.96 -16.61 -24.21
C MET A 520 38.54 -15.84 -25.48
N LYS A 521 37.30 -15.37 -25.56
CA LYS A 521 36.85 -14.54 -26.70
C LYS A 521 37.43 -13.12 -26.71
N SER A 522 37.83 -12.58 -25.56
CA SER A 522 38.47 -11.26 -25.49
C SER A 522 39.98 -11.29 -25.73
N THR A 523 40.59 -12.48 -25.83
CA THR A 523 42.04 -12.65 -26.06
C THR A 523 42.39 -13.08 -27.48
N THR A 524 41.40 -13.40 -28.33
CA THR A 524 41.63 -13.81 -29.72
C THR A 524 41.51 -12.69 -30.76
N ASP A 525 41.17 -11.46 -30.38
CA ASP A 525 40.96 -10.33 -31.31
C ASP A 525 42.05 -9.24 -31.24
N SER A 526 43.21 -9.49 -30.61
CA SER A 526 44.29 -8.48 -30.51
C SER A 526 45.69 -8.93 -30.92
N ASP A 527 45.88 -10.12 -31.46
CA ASP A 527 47.19 -10.55 -31.97
C ASP A 527 47.26 -10.41 -33.49
N GLY A 528 47.59 -9.19 -33.91
CA GLY A 528 47.88 -8.87 -35.30
C GLY A 528 48.31 -7.43 -35.46
N PHE A 529 49.53 -7.09 -35.01
CA PHE A 529 50.47 -6.19 -35.69
C PHE A 529 51.72 -5.98 -34.81
N GLU A 530 52.80 -6.71 -35.11
CA GLU A 530 54.16 -6.30 -34.72
C GLU A 530 54.64 -5.18 -35.64
N SER A 531 55.25 -4.13 -35.08
CA SER A 531 56.70 -3.84 -35.23
C SER A 531 57.08 -2.37 -34.96
N ALA A 532 58.21 -2.23 -34.24
CA ALA A 532 59.12 -1.07 -34.15
C ALA A 532 58.57 0.22 -33.47
N SER A 533 59.24 0.88 -32.52
CA SER A 533 60.62 0.84 -32.05
C SER A 533 60.81 1.79 -30.84
N THR A 534 61.89 1.55 -30.10
CA THR A 534 62.72 2.52 -29.35
C THR A 534 62.33 2.96 -27.94
N LEU A 535 63.11 2.40 -27.01
CA LEU A 535 63.54 2.86 -25.69
C LEU A 535 63.71 4.39 -25.57
N VAL A 536 63.36 4.97 -24.41
CA VAL A 536 64.30 5.64 -23.49
C VAL A 536 63.58 5.99 -22.19
N SER A 537 64.35 5.87 -21.12
CA SER A 537 64.05 5.88 -19.71
C SER A 537 63.86 7.27 -19.08
N THR A 538 63.43 7.21 -17.82
CA THR A 538 63.84 8.03 -16.65
C THR A 538 63.08 9.30 -16.24
N HIS A 539 62.77 9.25 -14.93
CA HIS A 539 62.72 10.30 -13.91
C HIS A 539 61.41 11.06 -13.62
N ALA A 540 60.90 10.72 -12.44
CA ALA A 540 60.16 11.54 -11.48
C ALA A 540 60.61 13.01 -11.41
N SER A 541 59.65 13.91 -11.20
CA SER A 541 59.42 14.56 -9.90
C SER A 541 58.59 15.85 -10.03
N GLN A 542 57.73 16.06 -9.03
CA GLN A 542 57.36 17.34 -8.42
C GLN A 542 56.57 18.39 -9.23
N THR A 543 55.32 18.57 -8.79
CA THR A 543 54.56 19.84 -8.75
C THR A 543 55.38 20.97 -8.09
N PRO A 544 55.13 22.25 -8.41
CA PRO A 544 54.16 23.00 -7.60
C PRO A 544 53.29 24.01 -8.37
N SER A 545 52.40 24.60 -7.56
CA SER A 545 51.24 25.44 -7.76
C SER A 545 51.46 26.86 -8.33
N GLN A 546 50.31 27.54 -8.54
CA GLN A 546 50.02 28.99 -8.55
C GLN A 546 49.57 29.56 -9.92
N THR A 547 48.27 29.76 -10.14
CA THR A 547 47.38 30.91 -9.83
C THR A 547 47.36 32.03 -10.87
N ALA A 548 46.13 32.48 -11.18
CA ALA A 548 45.73 33.82 -11.64
C ALA A 548 46.06 34.18 -13.11
N SER A 549 45.07 34.24 -14.00
CA SER A 549 44.19 35.40 -14.30
C SER A 549 44.70 36.23 -15.48
N HIS A 550 43.96 36.23 -16.60
CA HIS A 550 43.53 37.41 -17.37
C HIS A 550 43.15 37.04 -18.82
N ARG A 551 41.88 37.28 -19.17
CA ARG A 551 41.44 37.77 -20.50
C ARG A 551 41.93 39.24 -20.67
N PRO A 552 41.88 39.92 -21.85
CA PRO A 552 41.03 39.67 -23.03
C PRO A 552 41.67 40.00 -24.42
N SER A 553 40.97 39.70 -25.53
CA SER A 553 40.75 40.57 -26.73
C SER A 553 40.32 39.73 -27.95
N GLN A 554 39.11 39.99 -28.45
CA GLN A 554 38.77 40.62 -29.74
C GLN A 554 38.70 39.62 -30.93
N GLN A 555 37.48 39.27 -31.38
CA GLN A 555 36.69 39.94 -32.43
C GLN A 555 37.30 39.79 -33.83
N LEU A 556 36.61 39.08 -34.72
CA LEU A 556 36.41 39.46 -36.11
C LEU A 556 35.16 38.75 -36.64
N ALA A 557 34.22 39.57 -37.11
CA ALA A 557 33.02 39.20 -37.84
C ALA A 557 33.30 39.24 -39.35
N ALA A 558 32.55 38.47 -40.13
CA ALA A 558 32.22 38.81 -41.52
C ALA A 558 30.92 38.12 -41.96
N GLU A 559 29.95 38.95 -42.34
CA GLU A 559 28.69 38.61 -43.02
C GLU A 559 28.88 38.49 -44.53
N SER A 560 28.00 37.73 -45.20
CA SER A 560 27.21 38.12 -46.40
C SER A 560 26.57 36.83 -46.99
N VAL A 561 25.23 36.65 -47.03
CA VAL A 561 24.18 37.27 -47.87
C VAL A 561 24.12 36.69 -49.29
N LEU A 562 23.09 35.88 -49.62
CA LEU A 562 21.96 36.16 -50.54
C LEU A 562 21.25 34.90 -51.09
N ALA A 563 19.91 34.90 -50.89
CA ALA A 563 18.79 34.52 -51.77
C ALA A 563 18.74 33.20 -52.58
N GLY A 564 17.56 32.58 -52.55
CA GLY A 564 17.05 31.84 -53.71
C GLY A 564 15.89 30.86 -53.47
N ARG A 565 14.65 31.38 -53.51
CA ARG A 565 13.40 30.81 -54.08
C ARG A 565 13.18 29.28 -54.03
N TYR A 566 12.03 28.84 -53.50
CA TYR A 566 10.89 28.32 -54.27
C TYR A 566 9.70 27.97 -53.33
N SER A 567 8.50 28.30 -53.77
CA SER A 567 7.19 27.89 -53.24
C SER A 567 6.34 27.50 -54.48
N PRO A 568 5.05 27.11 -54.36
CA PRO A 568 4.52 25.78 -54.05
C PRO A 568 3.69 25.23 -55.24
N ARG A 569 3.00 24.08 -55.09
CA ARG A 569 1.91 23.71 -56.01
C ARG A 569 0.66 23.25 -55.25
N ALA A 570 -0.44 23.90 -55.62
CA ALA A 570 -1.80 23.79 -55.11
C ALA A 570 -2.63 22.73 -55.86
N THR A 571 -3.83 22.45 -55.35
CA THR A 571 -5.14 22.37 -56.06
C THR A 571 -6.18 21.99 -55.00
N ASP A 572 -7.06 22.90 -54.57
CA ASP A 572 -8.34 23.32 -55.18
C ASP A 572 -9.52 22.45 -54.73
N ALA A 573 -10.46 23.05 -53.98
CA ALA A 573 -11.82 23.30 -54.45
C ALA A 573 -12.64 24.08 -53.41
N GLN A 574 -13.48 24.96 -53.94
CA GLN A 574 -14.21 26.06 -53.32
C GLN A 574 -15.71 25.74 -53.14
N LYS A 575 -16.32 26.42 -52.15
CA LYS A 575 -17.61 27.15 -52.18
C LYS A 575 -18.98 26.43 -52.11
N GLY A 576 -19.89 27.15 -51.42
CA GLY A 576 -21.36 27.17 -51.58
C GLY A 576 -22.05 26.55 -50.36
N GLY A 577 -22.80 27.26 -49.51
CA GLY A 577 -24.00 28.07 -49.78
C GLY A 577 -25.21 27.25 -49.30
N ALA A 578 -25.81 27.57 -48.15
CA ALA A 578 -26.97 28.46 -47.97
C ALA A 578 -28.27 27.65 -47.72
N ASP A 579 -28.94 28.04 -46.63
CA ASP A 579 -30.38 28.08 -46.38
C ASP A 579 -31.28 26.82 -46.31
N ASP A 580 -32.07 26.86 -45.22
CA ASP A 580 -33.51 26.67 -45.12
C ASP A 580 -34.16 25.36 -44.63
N ASP A 581 -35.06 25.61 -43.67
CA ASP A 581 -36.36 25.00 -43.36
C ASP A 581 -36.49 23.52 -42.98
N GLY A 582 -37.00 23.34 -41.74
CA GLY A 582 -38.43 23.07 -41.59
C GLY A 582 -38.86 21.60 -41.38
N GLY A 583 -39.60 21.39 -40.28
CA GLY A 583 -40.79 20.56 -40.31
C GLY A 583 -40.71 19.17 -39.69
N ASP A 584 -41.18 19.08 -38.45
CA ASP A 584 -42.38 18.32 -38.08
C ASP A 584 -42.43 16.79 -38.30
N ALA A 585 -42.55 16.11 -37.16
CA ALA A 585 -43.78 15.44 -36.73
C ALA A 585 -43.82 13.89 -36.64
N ASP A 586 -44.44 13.52 -35.52
CA ASP A 586 -45.31 12.37 -35.24
C ASP A 586 -44.72 11.01 -34.86
N ASP A 587 -44.85 10.74 -33.55
CA ASP A 587 -45.71 9.72 -32.94
C ASP A 587 -45.67 8.29 -33.50
N VAL A 588 -45.48 7.32 -32.59
CA VAL A 588 -46.50 6.34 -32.15
C VAL A 588 -45.84 5.36 -31.16
N ASP A 589 -46.20 5.55 -29.89
CA ASP A 589 -46.77 4.60 -28.92
C ASP A 589 -46.48 3.07 -28.91
N GLU A 590 -46.58 2.57 -27.66
CA GLU A 590 -47.04 1.25 -27.18
C GLU A 590 -45.99 0.16 -26.81
N ASP A 591 -45.69 0.12 -25.51
CA ASP A 591 -46.03 -0.94 -24.53
C ASP A 591 -45.80 -2.45 -24.84
N GLU A 592 -45.02 -3.13 -23.99
CA GLU A 592 -45.51 -4.17 -23.03
C GLU A 592 -44.38 -5.13 -22.54
N ASP A 593 -44.22 -5.15 -21.22
CA ASP A 593 -44.08 -6.30 -20.30
C ASP A 593 -43.21 -7.56 -20.58
N SER A 594 -42.15 -7.65 -19.77
CA SER A 594 -41.83 -8.76 -18.83
C SER A 594 -41.16 -10.08 -19.31
N PRO A 595 -40.51 -10.86 -18.40
CA PRO A 595 -39.22 -11.49 -18.64
C PRO A 595 -39.23 -13.01 -18.88
N LEU A 596 -38.22 -13.49 -19.63
CA LEU A 596 -37.95 -14.92 -19.84
C LEU A 596 -37.12 -15.52 -18.69
N THR A 597 -37.69 -16.54 -18.05
CA THR A 597 -37.02 -17.47 -17.12
C THR A 597 -36.95 -18.89 -17.73
N LEU A 598 -36.02 -19.71 -17.21
CA LEU A 598 -35.86 -21.18 -17.30
C LEU A 598 -35.13 -21.71 -18.57
N LYS A 599 -34.18 -22.68 -18.50
CA LYS A 599 -34.15 -23.92 -17.70
C LYS A 599 -32.73 -24.41 -17.38
N LEU A 600 -32.53 -24.82 -16.12
CA LEU A 600 -31.48 -25.75 -15.67
C LEU A 600 -31.80 -27.18 -16.13
N ARG A 601 -30.83 -27.88 -16.72
CA ARG A 601 -30.85 -29.34 -16.93
C ARG A 601 -30.05 -30.02 -15.82
N GLN A 602 -30.73 -30.86 -15.05
CA GLN A 602 -30.11 -31.91 -14.24
C GLN A 602 -29.70 -33.07 -15.15
N GLY A 603 -28.50 -33.61 -14.94
CA GLY A 603 -28.06 -34.90 -15.46
C GLY A 603 -27.41 -35.68 -14.34
N LYS A 604 -28.06 -36.76 -13.93
CA LYS A 604 -27.46 -37.89 -13.21
C LYS A 604 -26.94 -38.88 -14.26
N GLU A 605 -25.67 -39.24 -14.18
CA GLU A 605 -25.15 -40.61 -14.10
C GLU A 605 -23.67 -40.55 -13.72
#